data_AF-A0A2W5FJI6-F1
#
_entry.id   AF-A0A2W5FJI6-F1
#
_cell.length_a   1.000
_cell.length_b   1.000
_cell.length_c   1.000
_cell.angle_alpha   90.00
_cell.angle_beta   90.00
_cell.angle_gamma   90.00
#
_symmetry.space_group_name_H-M   'P 1'
#
loop_
_entity.id
_entity.type
_entity.pdbx_description
1 polymer ?
#
loop_
_entity_poly.entity_id
_entity_poly.type
_entity_poly.pdbx_seq_one_letter_code
_entity_poly.pdbx_strand_id
1 'polypeptide(L)'
;MKALLALCFGALMTLQALPAHAQAKNRCGVLAMPNMYGPFDYRSANAGRRDLVESKHFDDGVAALTRRLTGPFGGDIGYTLMVFPNHPHALLTMERLVEVEKQNPPEDSKYTIECWYERALRYAPDDHIPRLLYANFLIKKQKLGEAREQLDYVAKNTEDNPFAQFNTGMLYMDIKDYDKALTMAHHVIALGIDRPDLRDRLVAAGRWVDPPAGAASAPEAAASAAPAPSTAASAPATGASSTGR
;
A
#
# COMPACT_ATOMS: atom_id res chain seq x y z
N MET A 1 24.02 -82.04 -4.78
CA MET A 1 22.67 -81.94 -4.19
C MET A 1 22.40 -80.46 -3.94
N LYS A 2 21.66 -79.80 -4.84
CA LYS A 2 20.35 -79.14 -4.59
C LYS A 2 20.40 -78.08 -3.50
N ALA A 3 20.48 -76.80 -3.88
CA ALA A 3 19.37 -75.83 -3.97
C ALA A 3 19.25 -75.05 -2.63
N LEU A 4 19.15 -73.73 -2.56
CA LEU A 4 18.07 -72.89 -3.08
C LEU A 4 18.58 -71.45 -3.35
N LEU A 5 18.17 -70.89 -4.49
CA LEU A 5 18.11 -69.44 -4.73
C LEU A 5 17.04 -68.81 -3.82
N ALA A 6 17.39 -67.72 -3.12
CA ALA A 6 16.42 -66.84 -2.49
C ALA A 6 16.40 -65.50 -3.24
N LEU A 7 15.37 -65.30 -4.07
CA LEU A 7 15.06 -64.01 -4.68
C LEU A 7 14.40 -63.12 -3.61
N CYS A 8 15.11 -62.09 -3.15
CA CYS A 8 14.50 -61.00 -2.38
C CYS A 8 13.94 -59.96 -3.37
N PHE A 9 12.62 -59.98 -3.57
CA PHE A 9 11.90 -58.89 -4.22
C PHE A 9 11.92 -57.66 -3.31
N GLY A 10 12.77 -56.68 -3.65
CA GLY A 10 12.74 -55.36 -3.04
C GLY A 10 11.52 -54.58 -3.53
N ALA A 11 10.49 -54.46 -2.70
CA ALA A 11 9.36 -53.58 -2.96
C ALA A 11 9.81 -52.12 -2.78
N LEU A 12 10.06 -51.44 -3.89
CA LEU A 12 10.36 -50.01 -3.93
C LEU A 12 9.06 -49.22 -3.67
N MET A 13 8.81 -48.86 -2.41
CA MET A 13 7.76 -47.91 -2.05
C MET A 13 8.13 -46.52 -2.57
N THR A 14 7.55 -46.12 -3.68
CA THR A 14 7.60 -44.74 -4.17
C THR A 14 6.67 -43.87 -3.31
N LEU A 15 7.26 -43.15 -2.36
CA LEU A 15 6.57 -42.15 -1.57
C LEU A 15 6.20 -40.97 -2.49
N GLN A 16 5.01 -41.00 -3.06
CA GLN A 16 4.47 -39.86 -3.82
C GLN A 16 4.16 -38.73 -2.83
N ALA A 17 5.09 -37.76 -2.75
CA ALA A 17 4.84 -36.51 -2.06
C ALA A 17 3.76 -35.73 -2.83
N LEU A 18 2.54 -35.72 -2.29
CA LEU A 18 1.49 -34.83 -2.77
C LEU A 18 1.96 -33.38 -2.57
N PRO A 19 1.75 -32.47 -3.54
CA PRO A 19 2.12 -31.08 -3.38
C PRO A 19 1.27 -30.46 -2.27
N ALA A 20 1.92 -30.11 -1.15
CA ALA A 20 1.32 -29.41 -0.01
C ALA A 20 0.98 -27.93 -0.32
N HIS A 21 0.51 -27.62 -1.54
CA HIS A 21 0.33 -26.27 -2.03
C HIS A 21 -1.12 -25.74 -1.93
N ALA A 22 -2.03 -26.45 -1.25
CA ALA A 22 -3.46 -26.10 -1.25
C ALA A 22 -4.10 -25.78 0.12
N GLN A 23 -3.33 -25.54 1.18
CA GLN A 23 -3.86 -25.12 2.50
C GLN A 23 -3.41 -23.71 2.96
N ALA A 24 -2.90 -22.86 2.07
CA ALA A 24 -2.54 -21.48 2.42
C ALA A 24 -3.73 -20.49 2.39
N LYS A 25 -4.98 -20.94 2.48
CA LYS A 25 -6.15 -20.04 2.45
C LYS A 25 -6.44 -19.50 3.86
N ASN A 26 -5.99 -18.25 4.07
CA ASN A 26 -6.44 -17.26 5.06
C ASN A 26 -5.94 -17.38 6.51
N ARG A 27 -4.61 -17.39 6.72
CA ARG A 27 -4.00 -17.27 8.07
C ARG A 27 -4.41 -16.00 8.83
N CYS A 28 -4.84 -14.96 8.11
CA CYS A 28 -5.29 -13.67 8.67
C CYS A 28 -6.80 -13.44 8.56
N GLY A 29 -7.56 -14.55 8.49
CA GLY A 29 -9.02 -14.56 8.46
C GLY A 29 -9.62 -14.03 7.16
N VAL A 30 -10.95 -13.98 7.09
CA VAL A 30 -11.72 -13.47 5.95
C VAL A 30 -11.76 -11.94 5.94
N LEU A 31 -11.80 -11.31 4.77
CA LEU A 31 -11.85 -9.84 4.66
C LEU A 31 -13.20 -9.27 5.09
N ALA A 32 -14.30 -9.90 4.64
CA ALA A 32 -15.65 -9.54 5.02
C ALA A 32 -16.23 -10.56 6.00
N MET A 33 -16.87 -10.08 7.07
CA MET A 33 -17.60 -10.91 8.02
C MET A 33 -19.11 -10.69 7.85
N PRO A 34 -19.95 -11.73 7.97
CA PRO A 34 -21.39 -11.56 7.92
C PRO A 34 -21.89 -10.52 8.93
N ASN A 35 -22.84 -9.67 8.49
CA ASN A 35 -23.45 -8.61 9.30
C ASN A 35 -22.49 -7.54 9.84
N MET A 36 -21.26 -7.48 9.34
CA MET A 36 -20.34 -6.39 9.67
C MET A 36 -20.57 -5.18 8.78
N TYR A 37 -20.46 -3.97 9.34
CA TYR A 37 -20.39 -2.75 8.55
C TYR A 37 -19.04 -2.67 7.83
N GLY A 38 -19.04 -2.77 6.50
CA GLY A 38 -17.81 -2.84 5.69
C GLY A 38 -17.39 -4.28 5.32
N PRO A 39 -16.19 -4.47 4.75
CA PRO A 39 -15.13 -3.48 4.57
C PRO A 39 -15.38 -2.47 3.44
N PHE A 40 -14.85 -1.26 3.59
CA PHE A 40 -14.89 -0.17 2.61
C PHE A 40 -13.47 0.32 2.29
N ASP A 41 -13.29 0.86 1.09
CA ASP A 41 -12.03 1.48 0.69
C ASP A 41 -11.96 2.89 1.29
N TYR A 42 -10.96 3.09 2.15
CA TYR A 42 -10.75 4.35 2.83
C TYR A 42 -10.58 5.52 1.85
N ARG A 43 -9.95 5.30 0.69
CA ARG A 43 -9.69 6.33 -0.35
C ARG A 43 -10.98 6.90 -0.93
N SER A 44 -12.00 6.07 -1.08
CA SER A 44 -13.28 6.43 -1.72
C SER A 44 -14.45 6.62 -0.75
N ALA A 45 -14.29 6.24 0.52
CA ALA A 45 -15.29 6.47 1.54
C ALA A 45 -15.57 7.98 1.72
N ASN A 46 -16.86 8.35 1.72
CA ASN A 46 -17.25 9.74 1.95
C ASN A 46 -17.02 10.14 3.42
N ALA A 47 -17.01 11.46 3.68
CA ALA A 47 -16.73 12.01 5.00
C ALA A 47 -17.66 11.47 6.09
N GLY A 48 -18.97 11.34 5.82
CA GLY A 48 -19.93 10.80 6.80
C GLY A 48 -19.68 9.33 7.15
N ARG A 49 -19.22 8.52 6.19
CA ARG A 49 -18.86 7.12 6.44
C ARG A 49 -17.59 7.00 7.27
N ARG A 50 -16.59 7.84 7.00
CA ARG A 50 -15.36 7.90 7.79
C ARG A 50 -15.69 8.32 9.23
N ASP A 51 -16.41 9.43 9.39
CA ASP A 51 -16.82 9.97 10.69
C ASP A 51 -17.65 8.99 11.53
N LEU A 52 -18.56 8.24 10.91
CA LEU A 52 -19.37 7.23 11.61
C LEU A 52 -18.52 6.18 12.33
N VAL A 53 -17.35 5.83 11.78
CA VAL A 53 -16.44 4.82 12.34
C VAL A 53 -15.41 5.49 13.24
N GLU A 54 -14.74 6.54 12.75
CA GLU A 54 -13.64 7.20 13.45
C GLU A 54 -14.12 7.87 14.75
N SER A 55 -15.28 8.53 14.75
CA SER A 55 -15.82 9.17 15.97
C SER A 55 -16.15 8.17 17.09
N LYS A 56 -16.25 6.87 16.77
CA LYS A 56 -16.60 5.80 17.73
C LYS A 56 -15.42 4.90 18.08
N HIS A 57 -14.44 4.77 17.19
CA HIS A 57 -13.38 3.77 17.32
C HIS A 57 -11.97 4.29 16.99
N PHE A 58 -11.83 5.52 16.50
CA PHE A 58 -10.53 6.05 16.08
C PHE A 58 -10.45 7.58 16.18
N ASP A 59 -10.89 8.14 17.31
CA ASP A 59 -10.76 9.58 17.58
C ASP A 59 -9.29 9.97 17.85
N ASP A 60 -9.03 11.26 18.05
CA ASP A 60 -7.68 11.78 18.34
C ASP A 60 -7.04 11.11 19.57
N GLY A 61 -7.85 10.68 20.55
CA GLY A 61 -7.38 9.99 21.74
C GLY A 61 -6.86 8.59 21.43
N VAL A 62 -7.58 7.83 20.60
CA VAL A 62 -7.17 6.51 20.13
C VAL A 62 -5.98 6.63 19.17
N ALA A 63 -6.04 7.55 18.22
CA ALA A 63 -4.96 7.81 17.26
C ALA A 63 -3.63 8.14 17.96
N ALA A 64 -3.69 8.93 19.04
CA ALA A 64 -2.52 9.29 19.83
C ALA A 64 -2.12 8.25 20.90
N LEU A 65 -2.94 7.21 21.12
CA LEU A 65 -2.83 6.24 22.22
C LEU A 65 -2.87 6.88 23.62
N THR A 66 -3.67 7.94 23.79
CA THR A 66 -3.77 8.70 25.06
C THR A 66 -5.09 8.48 25.80
N ARG A 67 -6.17 8.16 25.09
CA ARG A 67 -7.50 7.94 25.67
C ARG A 67 -8.25 6.85 24.91
N ARG A 68 -8.74 5.86 25.64
CA ARG A 68 -9.57 4.76 25.14
C ARG A 68 -11.02 5.24 24.88
N LEU A 69 -11.75 4.57 23.98
CA LEU A 69 -13.16 4.88 23.69
C LEU A 69 -14.10 3.78 24.18
N THR A 70 -14.09 2.62 23.52
CA THR A 70 -15.04 1.53 23.81
C THR A 70 -14.41 0.41 24.63
N GLY A 71 -13.09 0.28 24.58
CA GLY A 71 -12.34 -0.77 25.27
C GLY A 71 -10.83 -0.54 25.20
N PRO A 72 -10.00 -1.59 25.30
CA PRO A 72 -8.58 -1.51 25.01
C PRO A 72 -8.32 -0.98 23.59
N PHE A 73 -7.18 -0.33 23.38
CA PHE A 73 -6.86 0.30 22.08
C PHE A 73 -6.90 -0.71 20.92
N GLY A 74 -6.45 -1.95 21.14
CA GLY A 74 -6.42 -2.97 20.09
C GLY A 74 -7.81 -3.32 19.55
N GLY A 75 -8.85 -3.27 20.40
CA GLY A 75 -10.24 -3.50 20.00
C GLY A 75 -10.78 -2.38 19.11
N ASP A 76 -10.62 -1.12 19.53
CA ASP A 76 -11.06 0.08 18.80
C ASP A 76 -10.33 0.23 17.44
N ILE A 77 -9.00 0.11 17.44
CA ILE A 77 -8.21 0.18 16.21
C ILE A 77 -8.51 -1.04 15.33
N GLY A 78 -8.66 -2.22 15.92
CA GLY A 78 -9.02 -3.45 15.22
C GLY A 78 -10.39 -3.36 14.54
N TYR A 79 -11.40 -2.78 15.19
CA TYR A 79 -12.69 -2.50 14.57
C TYR A 79 -12.53 -1.59 13.35
N THR A 80 -11.79 -0.49 13.51
CA THR A 80 -11.50 0.45 12.42
C THR A 80 -10.85 -0.23 11.23
N LEU A 81 -9.86 -1.10 11.46
CA LEU A 81 -9.17 -1.87 10.40
C LEU A 81 -10.01 -3.00 9.80
N MET A 82 -11.06 -3.45 10.47
CA MET A 82 -12.02 -4.37 9.87
C MET A 82 -13.01 -3.64 8.95
N VAL A 83 -13.41 -2.41 9.31
CA VAL A 83 -14.29 -1.58 8.47
C VAL A 83 -13.52 -0.94 7.31
N PHE A 84 -12.28 -0.51 7.53
CA PHE A 84 -11.40 0.11 6.54
C PHE A 84 -10.02 -0.60 6.54
N PRO A 85 -9.87 -1.72 5.83
CA PRO A 85 -8.61 -2.47 5.84
C PRO A 85 -7.39 -1.67 5.38
N ASN A 86 -7.58 -0.70 4.48
CA ASN A 86 -6.51 0.20 4.01
C ASN A 86 -6.46 1.55 4.76
N HIS A 87 -7.00 1.66 5.98
CA HIS A 87 -6.91 2.89 6.76
C HIS A 87 -5.46 3.17 7.21
N PRO A 88 -4.77 4.18 6.66
CA PRO A 88 -3.32 4.31 6.84
C PRO A 88 -2.94 4.66 8.27
N HIS A 89 -3.68 5.58 8.90
CA HIS A 89 -3.40 6.00 10.27
C HIS A 89 -3.67 4.86 11.28
N ALA A 90 -4.78 4.14 11.17
CA ALA A 90 -5.07 2.99 12.02
C ALA A 90 -4.03 1.86 11.90
N LEU A 91 -3.47 1.60 10.70
CA LEU A 91 -2.37 0.64 10.52
C LEU A 91 -1.12 1.08 11.31
N LEU A 92 -0.72 2.34 11.16
CA LEU A 92 0.41 2.91 11.89
C LEU A 92 0.18 2.93 13.42
N THR A 93 -1.03 3.26 13.86
CA THR A 93 -1.37 3.28 15.29
C THR A 93 -1.41 1.87 15.88
N MET A 94 -1.87 0.86 15.14
CA MET A 94 -1.79 -0.55 15.54
C MET A 94 -0.34 -1.02 15.66
N GLU A 95 0.53 -0.64 14.71
CA GLU A 95 1.97 -0.92 14.79
C GLU A 95 2.60 -0.28 16.03
N ARG A 96 2.31 1.00 16.28
CA ARG A 96 2.77 1.72 17.48
C ARG A 96 2.25 1.07 18.76
N LEU A 97 1.01 0.59 18.77
CA LEU A 97 0.43 -0.09 19.93
C LEU A 97 1.20 -1.38 20.26
N VAL A 98 1.55 -2.17 19.24
CA VAL A 98 2.41 -3.36 19.40
C VAL A 98 3.75 -3.00 20.04
N GLU A 99 4.35 -1.87 19.64
CA GLU A 99 5.61 -1.39 20.20
C GLU A 99 5.47 -0.93 21.67
N VAL A 100 4.40 -0.20 21.98
CA VAL A 100 4.10 0.31 23.34
C VAL A 100 3.80 -0.83 24.30
N GLU A 101 2.93 -1.76 23.92
CA GLU A 101 2.52 -2.89 24.75
C GLU A 101 3.54 -4.04 24.72
N LYS A 102 4.47 -4.02 23.75
CA LYS A 102 5.43 -5.11 23.50
C LYS A 102 4.74 -6.46 23.31
N GLN A 103 3.57 -6.43 22.68
CA GLN A 103 2.70 -7.59 22.50
C GLN A 103 2.15 -7.62 21.08
N ASN A 104 2.19 -8.79 20.42
CA ASN A 104 1.66 -8.98 19.07
C ASN A 104 0.89 -10.31 19.00
N PRO A 105 -0.45 -10.29 18.89
CA PRO A 105 -1.31 -9.10 18.78
C PRO A 105 -1.34 -8.29 20.10
N PRO A 106 -1.58 -6.97 20.03
CA PRO A 106 -1.79 -6.15 21.23
C PRO A 106 -3.11 -6.53 21.92
N GLU A 107 -3.32 -6.03 23.14
CA GLU A 107 -4.51 -6.30 23.96
C GLU A 107 -5.80 -6.03 23.15
N ASP A 108 -6.69 -7.03 23.11
CA ASP A 108 -7.99 -7.01 22.40
C ASP A 108 -7.94 -6.87 20.87
N SER A 109 -6.75 -6.92 20.26
CA SER A 109 -6.62 -6.97 18.81
C SER A 109 -6.80 -8.39 18.28
N LYS A 110 -7.68 -8.55 17.28
CA LYS A 110 -8.01 -9.85 16.68
C LYS A 110 -6.84 -10.48 15.93
N TYR A 111 -5.95 -9.66 15.35
CA TYR A 111 -4.87 -10.14 14.49
C TYR A 111 -3.55 -9.47 14.85
N THR A 112 -2.46 -10.14 14.49
CA THR A 112 -1.12 -9.55 14.56
C THR A 112 -1.00 -8.38 13.58
N ILE A 113 -0.02 -7.50 13.80
CA ILE A 113 0.24 -6.38 12.88
C ILE A 113 0.56 -6.86 11.46
N GLU A 114 1.28 -7.98 11.30
CA GLU A 114 1.52 -8.58 9.99
C GLU A 114 0.22 -8.97 9.29
N CYS A 115 -0.74 -9.50 10.04
CA CYS A 115 -2.03 -9.86 9.49
C CYS A 115 -2.89 -8.63 9.15
N TRP A 116 -2.76 -7.53 9.88
CA TRP A 116 -3.43 -6.28 9.49
C TRP A 116 -2.89 -5.72 8.17
N TYR A 117 -1.56 -5.71 7.98
CA TYR A 117 -0.97 -5.34 6.70
C TYR A 117 -1.35 -6.31 5.57
N GLU A 118 -1.29 -7.61 5.79
CA GLU A 118 -1.71 -8.62 4.80
C GLU A 118 -3.16 -8.38 4.35
N ARG A 119 -4.06 -8.14 5.30
CA ARG A 119 -5.47 -7.84 5.02
C ARG A 119 -5.63 -6.56 4.20
N ALA A 120 -4.86 -5.50 4.51
CA ALA A 120 -4.86 -4.25 3.76
C ALA A 120 -4.47 -4.47 2.28
N LEU A 121 -3.37 -5.20 2.05
CA LEU A 121 -2.87 -5.51 0.71
C LEU A 121 -3.79 -6.45 -0.07
N ARG A 122 -4.45 -7.39 0.62
CA ARG A 122 -5.40 -8.29 -0.01
C ARG A 122 -6.73 -7.61 -0.33
N TYR A 123 -7.10 -6.58 0.43
CA TYR A 123 -8.31 -5.79 0.20
C TYR A 123 -8.16 -4.77 -0.91
N ALA A 124 -7.10 -3.97 -0.88
CA ALA A 124 -6.82 -2.91 -1.86
C ALA A 124 -5.43 -3.13 -2.49
N PRO A 125 -5.28 -4.10 -3.40
CA PRO A 125 -3.98 -4.46 -3.97
C PRO A 125 -3.31 -3.32 -4.77
N ASP A 126 -4.13 -2.41 -5.30
CA ASP A 126 -3.76 -1.21 -6.06
C ASP A 126 -3.44 0.00 -5.16
N ASP A 127 -3.71 -0.08 -3.85
CA ASP A 127 -3.36 0.96 -2.90
C ASP A 127 -1.90 0.82 -2.46
N HIS A 128 -1.06 1.73 -2.95
CA HIS A 128 0.36 1.72 -2.63
C HIS A 128 0.65 2.20 -1.20
N ILE A 129 -0.26 2.91 -0.53
CA ILE A 129 0.00 3.46 0.80
C ILE A 129 0.18 2.35 1.84
N PRO A 130 -0.76 1.41 2.05
CA PRO A 130 -0.54 0.28 2.96
C PRO A 130 0.70 -0.54 2.61
N ARG A 131 1.08 -0.60 1.33
CA ARG A 131 2.28 -1.33 0.88
C ARG A 131 3.57 -0.63 1.28
N LEU A 132 3.65 0.69 1.15
CA LEU A 132 4.79 1.48 1.65
C LEU A 132 4.89 1.41 3.18
N LEU A 133 3.75 1.47 3.88
CA LEU A 133 3.71 1.30 5.34
C LEU A 133 4.22 -0.10 5.74
N TYR A 134 3.78 -1.14 5.03
CA TYR A 134 4.24 -2.50 5.27
C TYR A 134 5.72 -2.69 4.97
N ALA A 135 6.23 -2.10 3.88
CA ALA A 135 7.65 -2.11 3.57
C ALA A 135 8.46 -1.47 4.71
N ASN A 136 8.04 -0.31 5.21
CA ASN A 136 8.69 0.34 6.35
C ASN A 136 8.65 -0.51 7.63
N PHE A 137 7.51 -1.14 7.93
CA PHE A 137 7.40 -2.10 9.03
C PHE A 137 8.41 -3.25 8.88
N LEU A 138 8.51 -3.85 7.69
CA LEU A 138 9.45 -4.93 7.39
C LEU A 138 10.91 -4.50 7.56
N ILE A 139 11.24 -3.27 7.18
CA ILE A 139 12.57 -2.66 7.38
C ILE A 139 12.90 -2.59 8.88
N LYS A 140 11.97 -2.08 9.70
CA LYS A 140 12.14 -2.05 11.16
C LYS A 140 12.34 -3.45 11.76
N LYS A 141 11.71 -4.47 11.18
CA LYS A 141 11.88 -5.89 11.57
C LYS A 141 13.11 -6.57 10.95
N GLN A 142 13.97 -5.84 10.23
CA GLN A 142 15.15 -6.38 9.54
C GLN A 142 14.84 -7.43 8.46
N LYS A 143 13.59 -7.44 7.95
CA LYS A 143 13.13 -8.33 6.88
C LYS A 143 13.35 -7.68 5.52
N LEU A 144 14.61 -7.38 5.20
CA LEU A 144 14.98 -6.51 4.08
C LEU A 144 14.60 -7.10 2.71
N GLY A 145 14.59 -8.43 2.57
CA GLY A 145 14.14 -9.11 1.35
C GLY A 145 12.64 -8.88 1.09
N GLU A 146 11.80 -9.19 2.08
CA GLU A 146 10.35 -8.96 2.01
C GLU A 146 10.03 -7.47 1.78
N ALA A 147 10.74 -6.57 2.46
CA ALA A 147 10.58 -5.13 2.27
C ALA A 147 10.86 -4.71 0.82
N ARG A 148 11.96 -5.21 0.24
CA ARG A 148 12.33 -4.92 -1.14
C ARG A 148 11.29 -5.38 -2.14
N GLU A 149 10.69 -6.55 -1.93
CA GLU A 149 9.60 -7.03 -2.80
C GLU A 149 8.41 -6.06 -2.80
N GLN A 150 8.06 -5.50 -1.64
CA GLN A 150 6.99 -4.50 -1.54
C GLN A 150 7.36 -3.19 -2.24
N LEU A 151 8.60 -2.71 -2.07
CA LEU A 151 9.09 -1.50 -2.73
C LEU A 151 9.15 -1.65 -4.24
N ASP A 152 9.65 -2.79 -4.73
CA ASP A 152 9.73 -3.10 -6.16
C ASP A 152 8.34 -3.12 -6.81
N TYR A 153 7.33 -3.62 -6.08
CA TYR A 153 5.96 -3.54 -6.52
C TYR A 153 5.48 -2.07 -6.62
N VAL A 154 5.73 -1.24 -5.61
CA VAL A 154 5.30 0.17 -5.66
C VAL A 154 5.98 0.90 -6.81
N ALA A 155 7.32 0.82 -6.90
CA ALA A 155 8.11 1.45 -7.96
C ALA A 155 7.55 1.16 -9.36
N LYS A 156 7.16 -0.09 -9.63
CA LYS A 156 6.62 -0.52 -10.92
C LYS A 156 5.17 -0.10 -11.16
N ASN A 157 4.33 -0.05 -10.14
CA ASN A 157 2.89 0.15 -10.31
C ASN A 157 2.44 1.60 -10.08
N THR A 158 3.36 2.49 -9.71
CA THR A 158 3.08 3.91 -9.47
C THR A 158 4.10 4.80 -10.17
N GLU A 159 4.53 4.43 -11.39
CA GLU A 159 5.52 5.18 -12.18
C GLU A 159 5.10 6.64 -12.40
N ASP A 160 3.83 6.93 -12.56
CA ASP A 160 3.31 8.29 -12.77
C ASP A 160 3.06 9.08 -11.47
N ASN A 161 3.23 8.46 -10.30
CA ASN A 161 2.98 9.09 -9.02
C ASN A 161 4.29 9.54 -8.35
N PRO A 162 4.65 10.82 -8.40
CA PRO A 162 5.95 11.26 -7.90
C PRO A 162 6.09 11.13 -6.38
N PHE A 163 4.99 11.19 -5.61
CA PHE A 163 5.05 11.01 -4.15
C PHE A 163 5.30 9.55 -3.79
N ALA A 164 4.68 8.61 -4.49
CA ALA A 164 4.93 7.18 -4.30
C ALA A 164 6.38 6.82 -4.68
N GLN A 165 6.88 7.36 -5.80
CA GLN A 165 8.26 7.17 -6.25
C GLN A 165 9.27 7.74 -5.24
N PHE A 166 9.03 8.96 -4.75
CA PHE A 166 9.85 9.58 -3.72
C PHE A 166 9.91 8.75 -2.42
N ASN A 167 8.75 8.36 -1.90
CA ASN A 167 8.67 7.54 -0.69
C ASN A 167 9.35 6.17 -0.88
N THR A 168 9.21 5.56 -2.06
CA THR A 168 9.88 4.31 -2.41
C THR A 168 11.40 4.49 -2.44
N GLY A 169 11.89 5.55 -3.06
CA GLY A 169 13.31 5.91 -3.07
C GLY A 169 13.89 6.12 -1.66
N MET A 170 13.14 6.79 -0.78
CA MET A 170 13.55 6.98 0.62
C MET A 170 13.67 5.66 1.37
N LEU A 171 12.76 4.71 1.14
CA LEU A 171 12.83 3.38 1.77
C LEU A 171 13.92 2.49 1.14
N TYR A 172 14.21 2.65 -0.16
CA TYR A 172 15.39 2.02 -0.76
C TYR A 172 16.69 2.51 -0.13
N MET A 173 16.79 3.81 0.20
CA MET A 173 17.92 4.35 0.95
C MET A 173 18.06 3.70 2.33
N ASP A 174 16.95 3.46 3.03
CA ASP A 174 16.95 2.85 4.36
C ASP A 174 17.46 1.40 4.32
N ILE A 175 17.20 0.67 3.24
CA ILE A 175 17.74 -0.69 3.02
C ILE A 175 19.08 -0.71 2.25
N LYS A 176 19.69 0.45 2.03
CA LYS A 176 20.95 0.64 1.29
C LYS A 176 20.93 0.10 -0.15
N ASP A 177 19.75 0.05 -0.77
CA ASP A 177 19.60 -0.21 -2.20
C ASP A 177 19.79 1.10 -2.98
N TYR A 178 21.03 1.58 -2.98
CA TYR A 178 21.37 2.89 -3.52
C TYR A 178 21.09 3.00 -5.03
N ASP A 179 21.22 1.90 -5.77
CA ASP A 179 21.03 1.90 -7.22
C ASP A 179 19.55 2.11 -7.56
N LYS A 180 18.64 1.43 -6.84
CA LYS A 180 17.20 1.69 -7.00
C LYS A 180 16.81 3.05 -6.44
N ALA A 181 17.36 3.48 -5.30
CA ALA A 181 17.09 4.81 -4.76
C ALA A 181 17.49 5.92 -5.74
N LEU A 182 18.64 5.80 -6.42
CA LEU A 182 19.08 6.72 -7.47
C LEU A 182 18.09 6.74 -8.64
N THR A 183 17.63 5.56 -9.08
CA THR A 183 16.62 5.45 -10.14
C THR A 183 15.34 6.19 -9.76
N MET A 184 14.83 6.00 -8.54
CA MET A 184 13.65 6.71 -8.05
C MET A 184 13.90 8.22 -7.97
N ALA A 185 15.09 8.65 -7.56
CA ALA A 185 15.41 10.07 -7.47
C ALA A 185 15.41 10.76 -8.83
N HIS A 186 16.01 10.14 -9.85
CA HIS A 186 15.95 10.64 -11.22
C HIS A 186 14.52 10.69 -11.75
N HIS A 187 13.73 9.68 -11.44
CA HIS A 187 12.33 9.61 -11.86
C HIS A 187 11.48 10.73 -11.23
N VAL A 188 11.63 10.96 -9.93
CA VAL A 188 10.96 12.06 -9.21
C VAL A 188 11.33 13.44 -9.79
N ILE A 189 12.60 13.64 -10.13
CA ILE A 189 13.08 14.86 -10.81
C ILE A 189 12.45 15.00 -12.19
N ALA A 190 12.39 13.92 -12.99
CA ALA A 190 11.77 13.94 -14.31
C ALA A 190 10.27 14.25 -14.26
N LEU A 191 9.60 13.87 -13.16
CA LEU A 191 8.19 14.24 -12.88
C LEU A 191 8.02 15.69 -12.37
N GLY A 192 9.10 16.47 -12.27
CA GLY A 192 9.07 17.88 -11.89
C GLY A 192 8.94 18.13 -10.39
N ILE A 193 9.16 17.12 -9.55
CA ILE A 193 9.18 17.30 -8.10
C ILE A 193 10.59 17.64 -7.62
N ASP A 194 10.75 18.86 -7.14
CA ASP A 194 11.96 19.31 -6.45
C ASP A 194 11.89 18.96 -4.96
N ARG A 195 12.34 17.75 -4.63
CA ARG A 195 12.49 17.26 -3.25
C ARG A 195 13.95 16.87 -3.03
N PRO A 196 14.78 17.80 -2.49
CA PRO A 196 16.22 17.58 -2.43
C PRO A 196 16.58 16.45 -1.46
N ASP A 197 15.73 16.11 -0.49
CA ASP A 197 16.05 15.13 0.57
C ASP A 197 16.58 13.79 0.04
N LEU A 198 15.97 13.23 -1.01
CA LEU A 198 16.42 11.95 -1.57
C LEU A 198 17.77 12.10 -2.30
N ARG A 199 17.94 13.19 -3.05
CA ARG A 199 19.22 13.54 -3.69
C ARG A 199 20.30 13.77 -2.64
N ASP A 200 20.02 14.54 -1.61
CA ASP A 200 20.97 14.90 -0.56
C ASP A 200 21.43 13.66 0.22
N ARG A 201 20.51 12.73 0.52
CA ARG A 201 20.88 11.43 1.12
C ARG A 201 21.77 10.60 0.19
N LEU A 202 21.52 10.61 -1.12
CA LEU A 202 22.36 9.93 -2.11
C LEU A 202 23.74 10.58 -2.22
N VAL A 203 23.83 11.92 -2.21
CA VAL A 203 25.09 12.67 -2.19
C VAL A 203 25.88 12.35 -0.92
N ALA A 204 25.24 12.40 0.25
CA ALA A 204 25.86 12.08 1.53
C ALA A 204 26.38 10.63 1.59
N ALA A 205 25.72 9.70 0.88
CA ALA A 205 26.16 8.31 0.75
C ALA A 205 27.26 8.11 -0.33
N GLY A 206 27.62 9.16 -1.10
CA GLY A 206 28.54 9.06 -2.23
C GLY A 206 27.98 8.25 -3.41
N ARG A 207 26.65 8.24 -3.57
CA ARG A 207 25.91 7.43 -4.57
C ARG A 207 25.10 8.26 -5.56
N TRP A 208 25.12 9.58 -5.44
CA TRP A 208 24.51 10.45 -6.44
C TRP A 208 25.33 10.46 -7.73
N VAL A 209 24.64 10.26 -8.84
CA VAL A 209 25.15 10.49 -10.19
C VAL A 209 24.13 11.38 -10.90
N ASP A 210 24.58 12.43 -11.57
CA ASP A 210 23.66 13.30 -12.32
C ASP A 210 22.98 12.50 -13.44
N PRO A 211 21.67 12.72 -13.69
CA PRO A 211 20.99 12.08 -14.79
C PRO A 211 21.60 12.53 -16.13
N PRO A 212 21.60 11.69 -17.18
CA PRO A 212 22.09 12.07 -18.49
C PRO A 212 21.45 13.38 -18.99
N ALA A 213 22.24 14.24 -19.62
CA ALA A 213 21.77 15.52 -20.17
C ALA A 213 20.56 15.29 -21.10
N GLY A 214 19.40 15.83 -20.74
CA GLY A 214 18.12 15.70 -21.46
C GLY A 214 16.99 15.02 -20.66
N ALA A 215 17.29 14.31 -19.57
CA ALA A 215 16.27 13.67 -18.74
C ALA A 215 15.54 14.62 -17.76
N ALA A 216 16.16 15.75 -17.41
CA ALA A 216 15.60 16.75 -16.50
C ALA A 216 14.67 17.77 -17.21
N SER A 217 14.42 17.59 -18.50
CA SER A 217 13.78 18.59 -19.35
C SER A 217 12.70 17.98 -20.25
N ALA A 218 11.51 17.68 -19.70
CA ALA A 218 10.22 17.84 -20.38
C ALA A 218 9.00 17.43 -19.50
N PRO A 219 7.82 18.08 -19.65
CA PRO A 219 7.50 19.14 -20.61
C PRO A 219 6.89 20.41 -19.97
N GLU A 220 7.61 21.52 -20.11
CA GLU A 220 7.06 22.90 -20.16
C GLU A 220 6.32 23.18 -21.48
N ALA A 221 6.04 22.14 -22.29
CA ALA A 221 5.43 22.27 -23.61
C ALA A 221 3.89 22.28 -23.61
N ALA A 222 3.23 22.19 -22.45
CA ALA A 222 1.75 22.18 -22.38
C ALA A 222 1.12 23.56 -22.12
N ALA A 223 1.90 24.62 -21.88
CA ALA A 223 1.38 25.94 -21.49
C ALA A 223 1.17 26.95 -22.63
N SER A 224 1.49 26.61 -23.88
CA SER A 224 1.28 27.51 -25.03
C SER A 224 0.36 26.89 -26.09
N ALA A 225 -0.92 26.78 -25.73
CA ALA A 225 -2.00 26.68 -26.71
C ALA A 225 -3.23 27.39 -26.13
N ALA A 226 -3.19 28.72 -26.10
CA ALA A 226 -4.40 29.51 -25.92
C ALA A 226 -5.32 29.27 -27.15
N PRO A 227 -6.60 28.90 -26.97
CA PRO A 227 -7.52 28.82 -28.09
C PRO A 227 -7.87 30.24 -28.56
N ALA A 228 -7.78 30.47 -29.87
CA ALA A 228 -8.19 31.71 -30.51
C ALA A 228 -9.71 31.97 -30.31
N PRO A 229 -10.16 33.24 -30.28
CA PRO A 229 -11.57 33.55 -30.13
C PRO A 229 -12.35 33.18 -31.40
N SER A 230 -13.37 32.35 -31.24
CA SER A 230 -14.34 32.05 -32.29
C SER A 230 -15.27 33.24 -32.52
N THR A 231 -15.02 34.00 -33.58
CA THR A 231 -15.99 34.91 -34.17
C THR A 231 -16.90 34.13 -35.12
N ALA A 232 -18.16 33.94 -34.75
CA ALA A 232 -19.23 33.66 -35.71
C ALA A 232 -20.44 34.52 -35.35
N ALA A 233 -20.62 35.55 -36.18
CA ALA A 233 -21.71 36.48 -36.12
C ALA A 233 -23.05 35.84 -36.49
N SER A 234 -24.09 36.40 -35.89
CA SER A 234 -25.51 36.14 -36.02
C SER A 234 -26.06 36.23 -37.45
N ALA A 235 -27.14 35.49 -37.72
CA ALA A 235 -28.29 36.03 -38.44
C ALA A 235 -29.60 35.33 -38.03
N PRO A 236 -30.76 36.02 -38.07
CA PRO A 236 -32.00 35.64 -37.39
C PRO A 236 -33.11 35.15 -38.35
N ALA A 237 -34.15 34.48 -37.81
CA ALA A 237 -35.55 34.53 -38.29
C ALA A 237 -36.44 33.63 -37.40
N THR A 238 -37.23 34.21 -36.49
CA THR A 238 -38.70 34.40 -36.57
C THR A 238 -39.56 33.16 -36.39
N GLY A 239 -40.52 33.24 -35.45
CA GLY A 239 -41.75 32.43 -35.51
C GLY A 239 -42.35 32.08 -34.15
N ALA A 240 -43.05 33.02 -33.53
CA ALA A 240 -43.98 32.73 -32.45
C ALA A 240 -45.15 31.87 -32.96
N SER A 241 -45.56 30.86 -32.20
CA SER A 241 -46.99 30.57 -32.03
C SER A 241 -47.26 29.75 -30.77
N SER A 242 -48.42 30.05 -30.21
CA SER A 242 -48.99 29.74 -28.90
C SER A 242 -49.63 28.35 -28.77
N THR A 243 -50.16 28.10 -27.55
CA THR A 243 -51.05 27.02 -27.07
C THR A 243 -50.31 25.78 -26.56
N GLY A 244 -50.53 25.25 -25.35
CA GLY A 244 -51.52 25.49 -24.32
C GLY A 244 -52.03 24.14 -23.79
N ARG A 245 -51.63 23.75 -22.59
CA ARG A 245 -52.40 23.14 -21.47
C ARG A 245 -51.46 22.38 -20.55
#